data_AF-A0A2A5E1V3-F1
#
_entry.id   AF-A0A2A5E1V3-F1
#
_cell.length_a   1.000
_cell.length_b   1.000
_cell.length_c   1.000
_cell.angle_alpha   90.00
_cell.angle_beta   90.00
_cell.angle_gamma   90.00
#
_symmetry.space_group_name_H-M   'P 1'
#
loop_
_entity.id
_entity.type
_entity.pdbx_description
1 polymer ?
#
loop_
_entity_poly.entity_id
_entity_poly.type
_entity_poly.pdbx_seq_one_letter_code
_entity_poly.pdbx_strand_id
1 'polypeptide(L)'
;MKHRSRGYILIEATVAMVILSMGAVTVHSVLRQGVLTRGQAQDYTSAQFVMDELIAKIELLPALETGTKEGVFDEYGGRFSYRYTIRKVNVPFPKPIPHPTQKNRIVGIPESKSFLVHVHADVFWSRGGVPFQASRETLYGPGRYFQPVEDE
;
A
#
# COMPACT_ATOMS: atom_id res chain seq x y z
N MET A 1 -67.23 -29.43 -3.72
CA MET A 1 -65.93 -29.18 -3.05
C MET A 1 -65.33 -27.88 -3.58
N LYS A 2 -65.45 -26.77 -2.85
CA LYS A 2 -64.72 -25.52 -3.14
C LYS A 2 -64.52 -24.81 -1.80
N HIS A 3 -63.46 -25.19 -1.07
CA HIS A 3 -63.13 -24.54 0.18
C HIS A 3 -62.68 -23.09 -0.10
N ARG A 4 -63.28 -22.16 0.64
CA ARG A 4 -63.14 -20.71 0.54
C ARG A 4 -61.68 -20.27 0.72
N SER A 5 -61.03 -19.87 -0.36
CA SER A 5 -59.69 -19.24 -0.39
C SER A 5 -59.70 -17.73 -0.06
N ARG A 6 -60.87 -17.13 0.23
CA ARG A 6 -61.04 -15.67 0.32
C ARG A 6 -60.40 -15.01 1.56
N GLY A 7 -60.20 -15.74 2.65
CA GLY A 7 -59.59 -15.18 3.87
C GLY A 7 -58.07 -15.10 3.84
N TYR A 8 -57.41 -15.90 2.99
CA TYR A 8 -55.95 -15.97 2.91
C TYR A 8 -55.32 -14.85 2.07
N ILE A 9 -56.08 -14.21 1.19
CA ILE A 9 -55.58 -13.20 0.24
C ILE A 9 -54.99 -11.97 0.97
N LEU A 10 -55.61 -11.53 2.07
CA LEU A 10 -55.11 -10.40 2.86
C LEU A 10 -53.79 -10.74 3.58
N ILE A 11 -53.69 -11.96 4.14
CA ILE A 11 -52.48 -12.43 4.80
C ILE A 11 -51.36 -12.58 3.77
N GLU A 12 -51.66 -13.17 2.61
CA GLU A 12 -50.72 -13.35 1.51
C GLU A 12 -50.21 -12.00 0.98
N ALA A 13 -51.09 -11.01 0.76
CA ALA A 13 -50.69 -9.67 0.35
C ALA A 13 -49.83 -8.97 1.41
N THR A 14 -50.15 -9.15 2.69
CA THR A 14 -49.37 -8.58 3.81
C THR A 14 -47.98 -9.21 3.87
N VAL A 15 -47.89 -10.53 3.80
CA VAL A 15 -46.61 -11.26 3.77
C VAL A 15 -45.80 -10.89 2.54
N ALA A 16 -46.43 -10.78 1.37
CA ALA A 16 -45.78 -10.34 0.14
C ALA A 16 -45.22 -8.92 0.28
N MET A 17 -45.95 -7.99 0.88
CA MET A 17 -45.47 -6.62 1.14
C MET A 17 -44.29 -6.58 2.12
N VAL A 18 -44.30 -7.42 3.17
CA VAL A 18 -43.18 -7.53 4.11
C VAL A 18 -41.93 -8.05 3.39
N ILE A 19 -42.07 -9.13 2.62
CA ILE A 19 -40.95 -9.71 1.85
C ILE A 19 -40.42 -8.70 0.83
N LEU A 20 -41.31 -8.01 0.11
CA LEU A 20 -40.93 -6.98 -0.87
C LEU A 20 -40.16 -5.84 -0.20
N SER A 21 -40.63 -5.39 0.97
CA SER A 21 -39.98 -4.32 1.74
C SER A 21 -38.58 -4.73 2.21
N MET A 22 -38.42 -5.96 2.72
CA MET A 22 -37.10 -6.49 3.09
C MET A 22 -36.16 -6.60 1.89
N GLY A 23 -36.70 -7.03 0.74
CA GLY A 23 -35.96 -7.05 -0.53
C GLY A 23 -35.47 -5.66 -0.93
N ALA A 24 -36.34 -4.66 -0.91
CA ALA A 24 -36.01 -3.28 -1.24
C ALA A 24 -34.90 -2.70 -0.33
N VAL A 25 -35.00 -2.93 0.99
CA VAL A 25 -33.97 -2.50 1.96
C VAL A 25 -32.63 -3.19 1.68
N THR A 26 -32.65 -4.48 1.37
CA THR A 26 -31.44 -5.24 1.06
C THR A 26 -30.75 -4.72 -0.20
N VAL A 27 -31.51 -4.49 -1.27
CA VAL A 27 -30.98 -3.92 -2.52
C VAL A 27 -30.38 -2.53 -2.28
N HIS A 28 -31.07 -1.67 -1.53
CA HIS A 28 -30.57 -0.35 -1.21
C HIS A 28 -29.26 -0.40 -0.41
N SER A 29 -29.16 -1.32 0.56
CA SER A 29 -27.94 -1.53 1.35
C SER A 29 -26.76 -1.93 0.48
N VAL A 30 -26.96 -2.91 -0.43
CA VAL A 30 -25.91 -3.37 -1.34
C VAL A 30 -25.45 -2.26 -2.29
N LEU A 31 -26.37 -1.45 -2.80
CA LEU A 31 -26.03 -0.29 -3.65
C LEU A 31 -25.17 0.72 -2.89
N ARG A 32 -25.54 1.05 -1.65
CA ARG A 32 -24.77 1.96 -0.80
C ARG A 32 -23.36 1.41 -0.53
N GLN A 33 -23.26 0.13 -0.20
CA GLN A 33 -21.97 -0.53 -0.03
C GLN A 33 -21.13 -0.48 -1.31
N GLY A 34 -21.72 -0.76 -2.47
CA GLY A 34 -21.03 -0.67 -3.76
C GLY A 34 -20.45 0.71 -4.04
N VAL A 35 -21.19 1.79 -3.76
CA VAL A 35 -20.71 3.17 -3.91
C VAL A 35 -19.54 3.46 -2.97
N LEU A 36 -19.63 3.02 -1.70
CA LEU A 36 -18.57 3.21 -0.71
C LEU A 36 -17.30 2.46 -1.11
N THR A 37 -17.41 1.18 -1.48
CA THR A 37 -16.30 0.34 -1.90
C THR A 37 -15.64 0.90 -3.16
N ARG A 38 -16.43 1.37 -4.14
CA ARG A 38 -15.87 2.04 -5.33
C ARG A 38 -15.05 3.26 -4.95
N GLY A 39 -15.56 4.07 -4.04
CA GLY A 39 -14.82 5.23 -3.53
C GLY A 39 -13.49 4.84 -2.89
N GLN A 40 -13.52 3.86 -1.99
CA GLN A 40 -12.31 3.34 -1.34
C GLN A 40 -11.29 2.79 -2.33
N ALA A 41 -11.74 2.02 -3.32
CA ALA A 41 -10.87 1.49 -4.37
C ALA A 41 -10.20 2.61 -5.16
N GLN A 42 -10.96 3.65 -5.52
CA GLN A 42 -10.42 4.80 -6.25
C GLN A 42 -9.37 5.56 -5.42
N ASP A 43 -9.61 5.75 -4.11
CA ASP A 43 -8.63 6.38 -3.22
C ASP A 43 -7.35 5.56 -3.09
N TYR A 44 -7.49 4.24 -2.97
CA TYR A 44 -6.35 3.34 -2.88
C TYR A 44 -5.51 3.36 -4.15
N THR A 45 -6.17 3.37 -5.32
CA THR A 45 -5.49 3.54 -6.61
C THR A 45 -4.75 4.89 -6.69
N SER A 46 -5.39 5.98 -6.29
CA SER A 46 -4.72 7.30 -6.22
C SER A 46 -3.53 7.29 -5.26
N ALA A 47 -3.69 6.68 -4.08
CA ALA A 47 -2.60 6.56 -3.10
C ALA A 47 -1.41 5.76 -3.65
N GLN A 48 -1.67 4.74 -4.48
CA GLN A 48 -0.59 3.98 -5.14
C GLN A 48 0.17 4.83 -6.16
N PHE A 49 -0.52 5.65 -6.96
CA PHE A 49 0.17 6.58 -7.87
C PHE A 49 1.01 7.61 -7.10
N VAL A 50 0.48 8.16 -6.01
CA VAL A 50 1.22 9.07 -5.12
C VAL A 50 2.45 8.36 -4.51
N MET A 51 2.29 7.10 -4.12
CA MET A 51 3.40 6.27 -3.62
C MET A 51 4.46 6.02 -4.71
N ASP A 52 4.05 5.70 -5.94
CA ASP A 52 4.96 5.53 -7.07
C ASP A 52 5.75 6.82 -7.33
N GLU A 53 5.07 7.97 -7.30
CA GLU A 53 5.68 9.28 -7.43
C GLU A 53 6.69 9.55 -6.29
N LEU A 54 6.34 9.22 -5.05
CA LEU A 54 7.23 9.36 -3.89
C LEU A 54 8.51 8.53 -4.08
N ILE A 55 8.37 7.25 -4.46
CA ILE A 55 9.50 6.37 -4.69
C ILE A 55 10.35 6.90 -5.85
N ALA A 56 9.75 7.33 -6.95
CA ALA A 56 10.48 7.93 -8.06
C ALA A 56 11.25 9.20 -7.64
N LYS A 57 10.66 10.06 -6.81
CA LYS A 57 11.34 11.23 -6.23
C LYS A 57 12.54 10.82 -5.37
N ILE A 58 12.40 9.75 -4.56
CA ILE A 58 13.50 9.19 -3.77
C ILE A 58 14.59 8.59 -4.66
N GLU A 59 14.21 7.93 -5.76
CA GLU A 59 15.15 7.35 -6.73
C GLU A 59 15.97 8.41 -7.47
N LEU A 60 15.42 9.61 -7.65
CA LEU A 60 16.11 10.75 -8.26
C LEU A 60 17.09 11.43 -7.30
N LEU A 61 17.03 11.15 -6.00
CA LEU A 61 17.99 11.72 -5.06
C LEU A 61 19.39 11.16 -5.34
N PRO A 62 20.40 12.03 -5.51
CA PRO A 62 21.77 11.59 -5.81
C PRO A 62 22.37 10.81 -4.64
N ALA A 63 21.90 11.09 -3.42
CA ALA A 63 22.39 10.56 -2.17
C ALA A 63 21.20 10.27 -1.23
N LEU A 64 21.14 9.03 -0.73
CA LEU A 64 20.16 8.65 0.28
C LEU A 64 20.77 8.82 1.68
N GLU A 65 20.31 9.85 2.36
CA GLU A 65 20.67 10.15 3.76
C GLU A 65 19.84 9.29 4.72
N THR A 66 20.45 8.82 5.80
CA THR A 66 19.72 8.08 6.84
C THR A 66 18.83 9.05 7.62
N GLY A 67 17.55 8.72 7.76
CA GLY A 67 16.62 9.58 8.48
C GLY A 67 15.16 9.29 8.17
N THR A 68 14.28 10.05 8.81
CA THR A 68 12.85 10.07 8.51
C THR A 68 12.52 11.43 7.92
N LYS A 69 11.85 11.48 6.77
CA LYS A 69 11.28 12.71 6.23
C LYS A 69 9.78 12.57 6.11
N GLU A 70 9.09 13.67 6.37
CA GLU A 70 7.64 13.77 6.34
C GLU A 70 7.22 14.97 5.51
N GLY A 71 6.05 14.90 4.91
CA GLY A 71 5.51 16.01 4.15
C GLY A 71 4.08 15.78 3.70
N VAL A 72 3.59 16.75 2.94
CA VAL A 72 2.26 16.73 2.34
C VAL A 72 2.42 16.89 0.83
N PHE A 73 1.56 16.24 0.06
CA PHE A 73 1.52 16.44 -1.38
C PHE A 73 0.54 17.58 -1.72
N ASP A 74 1.09 18.73 -2.08
CA ASP A 74 0.32 19.91 -2.44
C ASP A 74 -0.40 19.74 -3.78
N GLU A 75 0.16 18.97 -4.71
CA GLU A 75 -0.41 18.72 -6.04
C GLU A 75 -1.76 17.98 -5.98
N TYR A 76 -2.02 17.28 -4.86
CA TYR A 76 -3.28 16.58 -4.60
C TYR A 76 -4.16 17.34 -3.59
N GLY A 77 -3.96 18.65 -3.48
CA GLY A 77 -4.74 19.55 -2.62
C GLY A 77 -4.55 19.26 -1.13
N GLY A 78 -3.38 18.74 -0.73
CA GLY A 78 -3.07 18.39 0.66
C GLY A 78 -3.82 17.16 1.19
N ARG A 79 -4.47 16.40 0.31
CA ARG A 79 -5.25 15.21 0.70
C ARG A 79 -4.38 14.04 1.17
N PHE A 80 -3.18 13.92 0.63
CA PHE A 80 -2.23 12.86 0.94
C PHE A 80 -1.02 13.43 1.68
N SER A 81 -0.66 12.77 2.76
CA SER A 81 0.58 13.04 3.49
C SER A 81 1.49 11.83 3.40
N TYR A 82 2.79 12.04 3.53
CA TYR A 82 3.77 10.97 3.43
C TYR A 82 4.79 11.01 4.54
N ARG A 83 5.33 9.83 4.83
CA ARG A 83 6.49 9.63 5.69
C ARG A 83 7.36 8.59 5.02
N TYR A 84 8.66 8.83 4.93
CA TYR A 84 9.58 7.78 4.54
C TYR A 84 10.78 7.73 5.46
N THR A 85 11.26 6.51 5.70
CA THR A 85 12.40 6.22 6.56
C THR A 85 13.45 5.47 5.79
N ILE A 86 14.69 5.96 5.83
CA ILE A 86 15.85 5.36 5.18
C ILE A 86 16.74 4.76 6.26
N ARG A 87 17.07 3.47 6.15
CA ARG A 87 17.90 2.72 7.11
C ARG A 87 18.91 1.84 6.40
N LYS A 88 20.03 1.57 7.06
CA LYS A 88 21.03 0.60 6.59
C LYS A 88 20.66 -0.80 7.09
N VAL A 89 20.61 -1.78 6.18
CA VAL A 89 20.37 -3.19 6.51
C VAL A 89 21.59 -4.00 6.11
N ASN A 90 22.14 -4.75 7.07
CA ASN A 90 23.27 -5.64 6.83
C ASN A 90 22.76 -6.93 6.20
N VAL A 91 23.36 -7.34 5.07
CA VAL A 91 23.00 -8.56 4.35
C VAL A 91 24.08 -9.60 4.59
N PRO A 92 23.74 -10.77 5.14
CA PRO A 92 24.73 -11.83 5.36
C PRO A 92 25.22 -12.36 4.01
N PHE A 93 26.54 -12.45 3.85
CA PHE A 93 27.12 -13.12 2.69
C PHE A 93 26.95 -14.63 2.78
N PRO A 94 26.58 -15.32 1.67
CA PRO A 94 26.63 -16.77 1.64
C PRO A 94 28.07 -17.23 1.90
N LYS A 95 28.24 -18.23 2.76
CA LYS A 95 29.55 -18.83 3.02
C LYS A 95 30.10 -19.35 1.68
N PRO A 96 31.38 -19.06 1.34
CA PRO A 96 31.95 -19.54 0.10
C PRO A 96 31.87 -21.07 0.05
N ILE A 97 31.23 -21.59 -0.99
CA ILE A 97 31.21 -23.02 -1.26
C ILE A 97 32.64 -23.39 -1.66
N PRO A 98 33.31 -24.34 -0.96
CA PRO A 98 34.66 -24.74 -1.33
C PRO A 98 34.60 -25.44 -2.69
N HIS A 99 34.89 -24.69 -3.76
CA HIS A 99 35.06 -25.27 -5.09
C HIS A 99 36.48 -25.82 -5.20
N PRO A 100 36.63 -27.15 -5.43
CA PRO A 100 37.93 -27.69 -5.79
C PRO A 100 38.21 -27.21 -7.22
N THR A 101 39.21 -26.34 -7.35
CA THR A 101 39.78 -25.92 -8.64
C THR A 101 39.00 -24.84 -9.39
N GLN A 102 39.27 -23.57 -9.09
CA GLN A 102 39.35 -22.56 -10.14
C GLN A 102 40.40 -21.51 -9.79
N LYS A 103 41.55 -21.60 -10.46
CA LYS A 103 42.60 -20.55 -10.54
C LYS A 103 42.14 -19.32 -11.33
N ASN A 104 40.84 -19.14 -11.56
CA ASN A 104 40.30 -17.90 -12.11
C ASN A 104 39.88 -17.01 -10.97
N ARG A 105 40.83 -16.17 -10.55
CA ARG A 105 40.56 -14.94 -9.82
C ARG A 105 39.49 -14.19 -10.61
N ILE A 106 38.26 -14.13 -10.09
CA ILE A 106 37.25 -13.19 -10.60
C ILE A 106 37.75 -11.81 -10.19
N VAL A 107 38.69 -11.28 -10.99
CA VAL A 107 39.15 -9.90 -10.92
C VAL A 107 37.96 -9.07 -11.36
N GLY A 108 37.30 -8.42 -10.41
CA GLY A 108 36.24 -7.46 -10.73
C GLY A 108 34.92 -7.59 -9.98
N ILE A 109 34.81 -8.44 -8.94
CA ILE A 109 33.75 -8.22 -7.95
C ILE A 109 34.32 -7.15 -7.00
N PRO A 110 33.95 -5.86 -7.13
CA PRO A 110 34.34 -4.86 -6.14
C PRO A 110 33.88 -5.37 -4.77
N GLU A 111 34.70 -5.19 -3.73
CA GLU A 111 34.36 -5.55 -2.36
C GLU A 111 32.90 -5.17 -2.09
N SER A 112 32.01 -6.18 -2.13
CA SER A 112 30.59 -5.92 -2.03
C SER A 112 30.39 -5.48 -0.59
N LYS A 113 30.15 -4.19 -0.38
CA LYS A 113 29.82 -3.66 0.95
C LYS A 113 28.62 -4.47 1.45
N SER A 114 28.71 -4.99 2.67
CA SER A 114 27.75 -5.96 3.24
C SER A 114 26.37 -5.38 3.54
N PHE A 115 25.99 -4.25 2.97
CA PHE A 115 24.76 -3.56 3.35
C PHE A 115 23.95 -3.11 2.14
N LEU A 116 22.64 -3.10 2.33
CA LEU A 116 21.67 -2.46 1.45
C LEU A 116 21.05 -1.28 2.18
N VAL A 117 20.55 -0.32 1.41
CA VAL A 117 19.77 0.79 1.93
C VAL A 117 18.30 0.40 1.84
N HIS A 118 17.64 0.28 2.97
CA HIS A 118 16.21 0.03 3.08
C HIS A 118 15.45 1.35 3.15
N VAL A 119 14.47 1.50 2.26
CA VAL A 119 13.55 2.63 2.25
C VAL A 119 12.15 2.10 2.51
N HIS A 120 11.57 2.55 3.62
CA HIS A 120 10.17 2.29 3.99
C HIS A 120 9.39 3.58 3.78
N ALA A 121 8.40 3.57 2.90
CA ALA A 121 7.58 4.73 2.56
C ALA A 121 6.12 4.46 2.89
N ASP A 122 5.49 5.43 3.55
CA ASP A 122 4.09 5.44 3.95
C ASP A 122 3.38 6.63 3.34
N VAL A 123 2.16 6.41 2.85
CA VAL A 123 1.24 7.45 2.41
C VAL A 123 -0.04 7.33 3.23
N PHE A 124 -0.49 8.45 3.79
CA PHE A 124 -1.67 8.55 4.66
C PHE A 124 -2.73 9.44 4.02
N TRP A 125 -3.99 9.05 4.18
CA TRP A 125 -5.14 9.87 3.78
C TRP A 125 -6.33 9.61 4.71
N SER A 126 -7.34 10.47 4.62
CA SER A 126 -8.61 10.29 5.35
C SER A 126 -9.79 10.32 4.39
N ARG A 127 -10.78 9.45 4.64
CA ARG A 127 -12.07 9.47 3.95
C ARG A 127 -13.19 9.39 4.97
N GLY A 128 -14.06 10.40 4.99
CA GLY A 128 -15.19 10.44 5.93
C GLY A 128 -14.76 10.40 7.41
N GLY A 129 -13.59 10.96 7.72
CA GLY A 129 -13.01 10.93 9.07
C GLY A 129 -12.27 9.64 9.43
N VAL A 130 -12.30 8.62 8.57
CA VAL A 130 -11.55 7.37 8.78
C VAL A 130 -10.15 7.50 8.17
N PRO A 131 -9.08 7.31 8.94
CA PRO A 131 -7.71 7.32 8.43
C PRO A 131 -7.39 6.01 7.71
N PHE A 132 -6.58 6.13 6.65
CA PHE A 132 -6.05 5.03 5.86
C PHE A 132 -4.57 5.23 5.61
N GLN A 133 -3.86 4.12 5.42
CA GLN A 133 -2.43 4.08 5.15
C GLN A 133 -2.13 3.05 4.06
N ALA A 134 -1.17 3.38 3.20
CA ALA A 134 -0.52 2.45 2.29
C ALA A 134 0.98 2.53 2.52
N SER A 135 1.64 1.38 2.56
CA SER A 135 3.08 1.27 2.80
C SER A 135 3.76 0.55 1.64
N ARG A 136 4.99 0.94 1.35
CA ARG A 136 5.85 0.26 0.39
C ARG A 136 7.28 0.26 0.88
N GLU A 137 7.96 -0.85 0.62
CA GLU A 137 9.36 -1.05 0.98
C GLU A 137 10.19 -1.31 -0.28
N THR A 138 11.40 -0.77 -0.31
CA THR A 138 12.37 -1.03 -1.37
C THR A 138 13.79 -1.07 -0.83
N LEU A 139 14.68 -1.74 -1.56
CA LEU A 139 16.08 -1.93 -1.23
C LEU A 139 16.96 -1.37 -2.35
N TYR A 140 17.90 -0.49 -2.00
CA TYR A 140 18.91 0.03 -2.91
C TYR A 140 20.29 -0.53 -2.59
N GLY A 141 21.12 -0.62 -3.63
CA GLY A 141 22.52 -1.00 -3.48
C GLY A 141 23.33 0.02 -2.66
N PRO A 142 24.48 -0.40 -2.10
CA PRO A 142 25.29 0.42 -1.21
C PRO A 142 25.88 1.68 -1.88
N GLY A 143 25.94 1.72 -3.21
CA GLY A 143 26.48 2.86 -3.97
C GLY A 143 25.64 4.15 -3.89
N ARG A 144 24.39 4.08 -3.43
CA ARG A 144 23.51 5.24 -3.25
C ARG A 144 23.49 5.79 -1.83
N TYR A 145 24.23 5.17 -0.92
CA TYR A 145 24.29 5.57 0.47
C TYR A 145 25.26 6.73 0.67
N PHE A 146 24.79 7.82 1.28
CA PHE A 146 25.64 8.92 1.68
C PHE A 146 25.66 9.02 3.20
N GLN A 147 26.87 8.97 3.76
CA GLN A 147 27.15 9.42 5.11
C GLN A 147 28.01 10.67 4.97
N PRO A 148 27.65 11.81 5.58
CA PRO A 148 28.61 12.89 5.74
C PRO A 148 29.79 12.33 6.52
N VAL A 149 31.00 12.47 5.97
CA VAL A 149 32.23 12.20 6.72
C VAL A 149 32.25 13.26 7.81
N GLU A 150 32.14 12.86 9.07
CA GLU A 150 32.54 13.73 10.17
C GLU A 150 34.05 13.94 9.99
N ASP A 151 34.43 15.15 9.58
CA ASP A 151 35.82 15.59 9.58
C ASP A 151 36.26 15.68 11.06
N GLU A 152 36.95 14.65 11.55
CA GLU A 152 37.82 14.71 12.74
C GLU A 152 39.27 14.98 12.33
#